data_AF-A0A8B7B7G4-F1
#
_entry.id   AF-A0A8B7B7G4-F1
#
_cell.length_a   1.000
_cell.length_b   1.000
_cell.length_c   1.000
_cell.angle_alpha   90.00
_cell.angle_beta   90.00
_cell.angle_gamma   90.00
#
_symmetry.space_group_name_H-M   'P 1'
#
loop_
_entity.id
_entity.type
_entity.pdbx_description
1 polymer ?
#
loop_
_entity_poly.entity_id
_entity_poly.type
_entity_poly.pdbx_seq_one_letter_code
_entity_poly.pdbx_strand_id
1 'polypeptide(L)'
;MNSVAVCSLSRIRCKALAREPRRAPRRHSATPTSASKAPPPRARTPRPPPEARSRQPSDTCSLEGGARGRADKMFFLLPLPALGRVAVRSLIGKRFCNRSFAAADMTKVLSFKGFSKWNVQADHLGISGPPLKAGKTRTFHGLHEDFPSVVVVGLGKKTAAVNDQENWHEGKENIRTAVAAGCRQVQELEFSSVEVDPCGDAQAAAEGAVLGLYEYDDLKQKKKVMVSAQLHGSGDQEAWGKGVLFASGQNLARHLMETPANEMTPTRFAEIIEKNLRGASSNTEVYIRPRSWIEEQEMGSFLSVAKGSEEPPVFLEIHYKGSPNASEPPLVFVGKGITFDSGGISIKAAANMDLMRADMGGAATICSAIVSAAKLSLPINVVGLAPLCENMPSGKANKPGDVVRAKNGKTIQVDNTDAEGRLILADALCYAHTFNPKLIINAATLTGVFAEMSYDTAASIINQD
;
A
#
# COMPACT_ATOMS: atom_id res chain seq x y z
N MET A 1 5.09 -10.02 -47.04
CA MET A 1 4.47 -11.32 -47.33
C MET A 1 4.93 -12.29 -46.24
N ASN A 2 4.08 -12.93 -45.43
CA ASN A 2 2.62 -12.97 -45.41
C ASN A 2 2.03 -12.98 -43.99
N SER A 3 0.82 -12.42 -43.89
CA SER A 3 -0.29 -12.73 -42.97
C SER A 3 -0.05 -12.91 -41.47
N VAL A 4 -0.43 -11.88 -40.72
CA VAL A 4 -0.90 -11.95 -39.33
C VAL A 4 -2.25 -12.68 -39.30
N ALA A 5 -2.43 -13.59 -38.32
CA ALA A 5 -3.74 -14.17 -38.00
C ALA A 5 -4.31 -13.51 -36.73
N VAL A 6 -5.14 -12.49 -36.90
CA VAL A 6 -5.91 -11.89 -35.78
C VAL A 6 -7.16 -12.74 -35.56
N CYS A 7 -7.26 -13.43 -34.41
CA CYS A 7 -8.46 -14.16 -34.06
C CYS A 7 -9.50 -13.20 -33.46
N SER A 8 -10.57 -12.92 -34.21
CA SER A 8 -11.67 -12.05 -33.77
C SER A 8 -12.69 -12.79 -32.93
N LEU A 9 -13.08 -12.24 -31.77
CA LEU A 9 -14.27 -12.68 -31.06
C LEU A 9 -15.21 -11.51 -30.72
N SER A 10 -16.43 -11.61 -31.27
CA SER A 10 -17.69 -11.12 -30.69
C SER A 10 -17.92 -9.60 -30.56
N ARG A 11 -18.61 -9.06 -31.57
CA ARG A 11 -19.30 -7.75 -31.52
C ARG A 11 -20.34 -7.71 -30.39
N ILE A 12 -20.17 -6.82 -29.42
CA ILE A 12 -21.27 -6.34 -28.58
C ILE A 12 -21.72 -4.97 -29.12
N ARG A 13 -22.99 -4.87 -29.53
CA ARG A 13 -23.59 -3.61 -30.01
C ARG A 13 -23.94 -2.71 -28.82
N CYS A 14 -23.12 -1.71 -28.52
CA CYS A 14 -23.55 -0.59 -27.68
C CYS A 14 -24.69 0.17 -28.39
N LYS A 15 -25.91 0.08 -27.85
CA LYS A 15 -27.00 0.98 -28.22
C LYS A 15 -26.71 2.36 -27.63
N ALA A 16 -26.48 3.35 -28.48
CA ALA A 16 -26.36 4.74 -28.05
C ALA A 16 -27.69 5.22 -27.44
N LEU A 17 -27.66 5.60 -26.16
CA LEU A 17 -28.74 6.36 -25.53
C LEU A 17 -28.45 7.86 -25.73
N ALA A 18 -28.84 8.38 -26.89
CA ALA A 18 -28.88 9.82 -27.11
C ALA A 18 -29.90 10.45 -26.16
N ARG A 19 -29.45 11.32 -25.25
CA ARG A 19 -30.31 12.23 -24.50
C ARG A 19 -30.28 13.61 -25.15
N GLU A 20 -31.41 14.03 -25.69
CA GLU A 20 -31.58 15.39 -26.24
C GLU A 20 -31.43 16.46 -25.14
N PRO A 21 -30.88 17.64 -25.47
CA PRO A 21 -30.81 18.76 -24.52
C PRO A 21 -32.19 19.39 -24.32
N ARG A 22 -32.65 19.44 -23.06
CA ARG A 22 -33.90 20.16 -22.72
C ARG A 22 -33.74 21.66 -22.94
N ARG A 23 -34.66 22.25 -23.72
CA ARG A 23 -34.73 23.69 -23.99
C ARG A 23 -34.95 24.50 -22.69
N ALA A 24 -34.18 25.58 -22.53
CA ALA A 24 -34.51 26.64 -21.58
C ALA A 24 -35.54 27.62 -22.20
N PRO A 25 -36.53 28.12 -21.44
CA PRO A 25 -37.42 29.20 -21.88
C PRO A 25 -36.72 30.56 -21.80
N ARG A 26 -37.05 31.47 -22.73
CA ARG A 26 -36.56 32.87 -22.78
C ARG A 26 -37.66 33.85 -22.33
N ARG A 27 -37.20 35.08 -22.01
CA ARG A 27 -37.96 36.34 -21.75
C ARG A 27 -38.44 36.46 -20.29
N HIS A 28 -38.42 37.63 -19.65
CA HIS A 28 -38.54 38.99 -20.19
C HIS A 28 -37.44 39.99 -19.84
N SER A 29 -37.42 41.08 -20.62
CA SER A 29 -36.57 42.27 -20.52
C SER A 29 -37.23 43.39 -19.70
N ALA A 30 -36.43 44.12 -18.93
CA ALA A 30 -36.75 45.48 -18.48
C ALA A 30 -35.47 46.34 -18.45
N THR A 31 -35.55 47.57 -18.95
CA THR A 31 -34.46 48.55 -19.09
C THR A 31 -34.41 49.54 -17.91
N PRO A 32 -33.35 50.38 -17.78
CA PRO A 32 -32.83 50.76 -16.46
C PRO A 32 -33.34 52.08 -15.89
N THR A 33 -33.13 52.26 -14.59
CA THR A 33 -33.16 53.57 -13.89
C THR A 33 -31.88 53.81 -13.10
N SER A 34 -31.55 55.08 -12.89
CA SER A 34 -30.22 55.57 -12.55
C SER A 34 -30.02 55.95 -11.08
N ALA A 35 -28.75 55.84 -10.63
CA ALA A 35 -28.08 56.67 -9.63
C ALA A 35 -28.54 56.63 -8.15
N SER A 36 -27.60 56.24 -7.26
CA SER A 36 -26.94 57.22 -6.38
C SER A 36 -25.57 56.70 -5.90
N LYS A 37 -24.70 57.60 -5.43
CA LYS A 37 -23.33 57.28 -4.96
C LYS A 37 -23.32 57.06 -3.44
N ALA A 38 -22.55 56.08 -2.97
CA ALA A 38 -22.14 55.96 -1.56
C ALA A 38 -20.60 55.75 -1.48
N PRO A 39 -19.90 56.34 -0.48
CA PRO A 39 -18.43 56.33 -0.42
C PRO A 39 -17.84 55.04 0.18
N PRO A 40 -16.55 54.74 -0.07
CA PRO A 40 -15.91 53.51 0.42
C PRO A 40 -15.58 53.56 1.93
N PRO A 41 -15.54 52.40 2.62
CA PRO A 41 -15.12 52.32 4.01
C PRO A 41 -13.62 52.60 4.17
N ARG A 42 -13.25 53.31 5.24
CA ARG A 42 -11.86 53.68 5.53
C ARG A 42 -11.00 52.47 5.92
N ALA A 43 -9.77 52.44 5.41
CA ALA A 43 -8.74 51.52 5.87
C ALA A 43 -8.46 51.67 7.38
N ARG A 44 -8.32 50.56 8.09
CA ARG A 44 -7.76 50.52 9.45
C ARG A 44 -6.28 50.17 9.36
N THR A 45 -5.44 50.97 10.02
CA THR A 45 -4.01 50.70 10.17
C THR A 45 -3.76 49.50 11.09
N PRO A 46 -2.74 48.66 10.82
CA PRO A 46 -2.38 47.56 11.71
C PRO A 46 -1.67 48.10 12.98
N ARG A 47 -1.95 47.47 14.12
CA ARG A 47 -1.16 47.66 15.35
C ARG A 47 0.07 46.72 15.32
N PRO A 48 1.22 47.13 15.87
CA PRO A 48 2.40 46.26 15.96
C PRO A 48 2.18 45.10 16.96
N PRO A 49 2.85 43.95 16.78
CA PRO A 49 2.82 42.85 17.73
C PRO A 49 3.65 43.16 18.99
N PRO A 50 3.30 42.58 20.16
CA PRO A 50 4.12 42.70 21.37
C PRO A 50 5.38 41.82 21.29
N GLU A 51 6.44 42.28 21.97
CA GLU A 51 7.78 41.68 21.93
C GLU A 51 7.85 40.28 22.54
N ALA A 52 8.59 39.37 21.89
CA ALA A 52 8.90 38.06 22.42
C ALA A 52 10.01 38.14 23.48
N ARG A 53 9.68 37.82 24.74
CA ARG A 53 10.70 37.59 25.78
C ARG A 53 11.32 36.20 25.62
N SER A 54 12.62 36.17 25.35
CA SER A 54 13.44 34.98 25.37
C SER A 54 13.45 34.29 26.74
N ARG A 55 13.17 32.98 26.77
CA ARG A 55 13.56 32.08 27.86
C ARG A 55 14.07 30.77 27.27
N GLN A 56 15.38 30.55 27.38
CA GLN A 56 15.94 29.20 27.36
C GLN A 56 15.46 28.44 28.61
N PRO A 57 15.43 27.11 28.54
CA PRO A 57 15.86 26.27 29.65
C PRO A 57 17.11 25.48 29.25
N SER A 58 18.04 25.42 30.19
CA SER A 58 19.25 24.60 30.14
C SER A 58 18.96 23.11 30.35
N ASP A 59 19.87 22.28 29.85
CA ASP A 59 19.94 20.84 30.14
C ASP A 59 20.17 20.51 31.62
N THR A 60 20.12 19.20 31.91
CA THR A 60 20.51 18.47 33.13
C THR A 60 19.51 18.43 34.29
N CYS A 61 18.84 17.28 34.41
CA CYS A 61 18.51 16.70 35.71
C CYS A 61 18.52 15.16 35.60
N SER A 62 19.53 14.52 36.18
CA SER A 62 19.62 13.07 36.31
C SER A 62 18.81 12.62 37.52
N LEU A 63 17.93 11.63 37.36
CA LEU A 63 17.39 10.85 38.49
C LEU A 63 17.19 9.38 38.09
N GLU A 64 17.88 8.50 38.80
CA GLU A 64 17.52 7.08 38.89
C GLU A 64 16.24 6.93 39.74
N GLY A 65 15.43 5.91 39.46
CA GLY A 65 14.26 5.60 40.28
C GLY A 65 13.27 4.69 39.55
N GLY A 66 13.32 3.39 39.84
CA GLY A 66 12.57 2.39 39.08
C GLY A 66 11.05 2.40 39.33
N ALA A 67 10.29 2.14 38.27
CA ALA A 67 8.89 1.70 38.35
C ALA A 67 8.69 0.49 37.44
N ARG A 68 8.22 -0.64 38.02
CA ARG A 68 7.88 -1.84 37.26
C ARG A 68 6.56 -1.62 36.51
N GLY A 69 6.63 -1.15 35.27
CA GLY A 69 5.50 -1.26 34.34
C GLY A 69 5.31 -2.72 33.94
N ARG A 70 4.15 -3.31 34.25
CA ARG A 70 3.72 -4.54 33.58
C ARG A 70 3.48 -4.19 32.11
N ALA A 71 4.18 -4.87 31.21
CA ALA A 71 3.77 -4.89 29.82
C ALA A 71 2.55 -5.82 29.72
N ASP A 72 1.39 -5.25 29.43
CA ASP A 72 0.20 -6.06 29.10
C ASP A 72 0.44 -6.75 27.77
N LYS A 73 0.73 -8.05 27.86
CA LYS A 73 0.96 -8.93 26.71
C LYS A 73 -0.34 -9.63 26.33
N MET A 74 -0.46 -10.02 25.07
CA MET A 74 -1.62 -10.74 24.55
C MET A 74 -1.17 -11.88 23.63
N PHE A 75 -1.81 -13.05 23.65
CA PHE A 75 -1.41 -14.24 22.86
C PHE A 75 -2.58 -14.84 22.06
N PHE A 76 -2.33 -15.35 20.85
CA PHE A 76 -3.10 -16.39 20.12
C PHE A 76 -2.19 -16.99 19.02
N LEU A 77 -2.28 -18.21 18.46
CA LEU A 77 -3.32 -19.22 18.26
C LEU A 77 -2.95 -20.66 18.71
N LEU A 78 -3.94 -21.55 18.56
CA LEU A 78 -3.79 -22.99 18.35
C LEU A 78 -4.79 -23.45 17.25
N PRO A 79 -4.42 -24.35 16.31
CA PRO A 79 -5.31 -24.82 15.24
C PRO A 79 -5.99 -26.17 15.54
N LEU A 80 -7.23 -26.35 15.09
CA LEU A 80 -7.84 -27.67 14.87
C LEU A 80 -8.59 -27.74 13.51
N PRO A 81 -8.51 -28.87 12.78
CA PRO A 81 -9.11 -29.00 11.46
C PRO A 81 -10.61 -29.33 11.52
N ALA A 82 -11.36 -28.89 10.50
CA ALA A 82 -12.74 -29.34 10.28
C ALA A 82 -12.75 -30.81 9.79
N LEU A 83 -13.37 -31.70 10.56
CA LEU A 83 -13.57 -33.10 10.17
C LEU A 83 -14.71 -33.24 9.15
N GLY A 84 -14.36 -33.66 7.93
CA GLY A 84 -15.31 -34.07 6.90
C GLY A 84 -15.84 -35.50 7.13
N ARG A 85 -17.10 -35.75 6.76
CA ARG A 85 -17.71 -37.09 6.81
C ARG A 85 -17.16 -37.98 5.70
N VAL A 86 -16.82 -39.23 6.03
CA VAL A 86 -16.51 -40.29 5.04
C VAL A 86 -17.37 -41.53 5.34
N ALA A 87 -17.76 -42.24 4.28
CA ALA A 87 -18.82 -43.24 4.28
C ALA A 87 -18.47 -44.56 4.98
N VAL A 88 -19.49 -45.21 5.53
CA VAL A 88 -19.45 -46.59 6.03
C VAL A 88 -19.42 -47.55 4.84
N ARG A 89 -18.48 -48.51 4.84
CA ARG A 89 -18.54 -49.70 3.98
C ARG A 89 -18.24 -50.96 4.79
N SER A 90 -18.98 -52.02 4.46
CA SER A 90 -19.07 -53.30 5.18
C SER A 90 -17.74 -54.05 5.32
N LEU A 91 -17.56 -54.76 6.44
CA LEU A 91 -16.85 -56.03 6.48
C LEU A 91 -17.42 -56.96 7.58
N ILE A 92 -17.27 -58.28 7.38
CA ILE A 92 -18.13 -59.33 7.94
C ILE A 92 -17.37 -60.23 8.94
N GLY A 93 -17.96 -60.39 10.14
CA GLY A 93 -18.21 -61.70 10.78
C GLY A 93 -17.10 -62.50 11.49
N LYS A 94 -17.24 -62.65 12.83
CA LYS A 94 -17.21 -63.89 13.68
C LYS A 94 -17.06 -63.47 15.17
N ARG A 95 -18.06 -63.69 16.05
CA ARG A 95 -18.21 -64.81 17.03
C ARG A 95 -16.95 -65.04 17.92
N PHE A 96 -16.98 -65.08 19.27
CA PHE A 96 -18.06 -65.32 20.27
C PHE A 96 -17.67 -64.82 21.71
N CYS A 97 -18.65 -64.71 22.62
CA CYS A 97 -18.59 -64.75 24.11
C CYS A 97 -18.16 -63.54 25.00
N ASN A 98 -19.17 -63.01 25.71
CA ASN A 98 -19.23 -62.48 27.10
C ASN A 98 -17.96 -62.05 27.88
N ARG A 99 -17.89 -60.75 28.21
CA ARG A 99 -17.72 -60.22 29.58
C ARG A 99 -18.12 -58.72 29.65
N SER A 100 -18.50 -58.26 30.83
CA SER A 100 -19.11 -56.94 31.07
C SER A 100 -18.11 -55.77 31.10
N PHE A 101 -18.61 -54.57 30.73
CA PHE A 101 -18.15 -53.21 31.08
C PHE A 101 -16.65 -52.98 31.39
N ALA A 102 -15.96 -52.32 30.46
CA ALA A 102 -15.10 -51.16 30.74
C ALA A 102 -14.88 -50.36 29.45
N ALA A 103 -15.27 -49.09 29.42
CA ALA A 103 -14.89 -48.17 28.34
C ALA A 103 -13.62 -47.42 28.75
N ALA A 104 -12.47 -48.03 28.48
CA ALA A 104 -11.16 -47.42 28.64
C ALA A 104 -10.31 -47.71 27.39
N ASP A 105 -9.33 -46.85 27.14
CA ASP A 105 -8.35 -46.89 26.05
C ASP A 105 -8.88 -46.79 24.60
N MET A 106 -8.79 -45.56 24.05
CA MET A 106 -7.78 -45.33 23.00
C MET A 106 -7.41 -43.84 22.84
N THR A 107 -7.03 -43.17 23.92
CA THR A 107 -6.50 -41.79 23.88
C THR A 107 -5.00 -41.79 23.58
N LYS A 108 -4.59 -42.15 22.35
CA LYS A 108 -3.20 -41.98 21.91
C LYS A 108 -2.93 -40.51 21.56
N VAL A 109 -2.73 -39.70 22.60
CA VAL A 109 -2.11 -38.37 22.47
C VAL A 109 -0.68 -38.56 21.98
N LEU A 110 -0.42 -38.17 20.73
CA LEU A 110 0.96 -38.03 20.24
C LEU A 110 1.57 -36.81 20.93
N SER A 111 2.32 -37.08 21.99
CA SER A 111 3.05 -36.07 22.76
C SER A 111 4.12 -35.39 21.90
N PHE A 112 3.86 -34.16 21.49
CA PHE A 112 4.93 -33.21 21.19
C PHE A 112 5.41 -32.59 22.51
N LYS A 113 6.72 -32.74 22.79
CA LYS A 113 7.35 -32.21 24.01
C LYS A 113 7.25 -30.67 24.02
N GLY A 114 6.46 -30.12 24.95
CA GLY A 114 6.42 -28.68 25.23
C GLY A 114 5.07 -28.15 25.75
N PHE A 115 3.95 -28.70 25.28
CA PHE A 115 2.61 -28.13 25.51
C PHE A 115 1.79 -28.89 26.57
N SER A 116 2.15 -28.74 27.86
CA SER A 116 1.46 -29.42 28.97
C SER A 116 0.89 -28.49 30.05
N LYS A 117 0.69 -27.20 29.76
CA LYS A 117 0.22 -26.19 30.76
C LYS A 117 -0.93 -25.29 30.32
N TRP A 118 -1.39 -25.36 29.07
CA TRP A 118 -2.51 -24.57 28.59
C TRP A 118 -3.84 -25.32 28.75
N ASN A 119 -4.49 -25.16 29.90
CA ASN A 119 -5.89 -25.56 30.09
C ASN A 119 -6.87 -24.58 29.42
N VAL A 120 -6.52 -24.08 28.22
CA VAL A 120 -7.50 -23.49 27.29
C VAL A 120 -8.23 -24.64 26.63
N GLN A 121 -9.06 -25.31 27.44
CA GLN A 121 -9.77 -26.51 27.05
C GLN A 121 -10.78 -26.17 25.94
N ALA A 122 -11.01 -27.14 25.05
CA ALA A 122 -11.97 -27.03 23.94
C ALA A 122 -13.38 -26.62 24.41
N ASP A 123 -13.67 -26.84 25.69
CA ASP A 123 -14.87 -26.47 26.44
C ASP A 123 -15.28 -25.00 26.23
N HIS A 124 -14.38 -24.02 26.41
CA HIS A 124 -14.74 -22.61 26.23
C HIS A 124 -15.13 -22.28 24.79
N LEU A 125 -14.41 -22.83 23.81
CA LEU A 125 -14.71 -22.63 22.39
C LEU A 125 -16.05 -23.31 22.02
N GLY A 126 -16.31 -24.51 22.55
CA GLY A 126 -17.58 -25.23 22.37
C GLY A 126 -18.78 -24.53 23.01
N ILE A 127 -18.63 -23.99 24.22
CA ILE A 127 -19.66 -23.20 24.91
C ILE A 127 -19.99 -21.92 24.11
N SER A 128 -18.99 -21.29 23.49
CA SER A 128 -19.14 -20.05 22.73
C SER A 128 -19.89 -20.19 21.39
N GLY A 129 -20.43 -21.37 21.08
CA GLY A 129 -21.33 -21.60 19.96
C GLY A 129 -20.63 -22.06 18.67
N PRO A 130 -20.99 -21.53 17.50
CA PRO A 130 -20.57 -22.11 16.22
C PRO A 130 -19.06 -22.01 15.99
N PRO A 131 -18.47 -22.95 15.22
CA PRO A 131 -17.05 -22.92 14.87
C PRO A 131 -16.71 -21.69 14.02
N LEU A 132 -15.47 -21.18 14.17
CA LEU A 132 -15.00 -20.03 13.43
C LEU A 132 -14.68 -20.40 11.97
N LYS A 133 -15.30 -19.66 11.05
CA LYS A 133 -14.99 -19.69 9.62
C LYS A 133 -13.75 -18.85 9.31
N ALA A 134 -13.20 -19.00 8.11
CA ALA A 134 -12.08 -18.19 7.62
C ALA A 134 -12.30 -16.68 7.86
N GLY A 135 -11.30 -15.99 8.40
CA GLY A 135 -11.32 -14.55 8.69
C GLY A 135 -12.26 -14.11 9.83
N LYS A 136 -12.89 -15.03 10.57
CA LYS A 136 -13.74 -14.68 11.73
C LYS A 136 -12.98 -14.80 13.04
N THR A 137 -13.27 -13.90 13.97
CA THR A 137 -12.58 -13.77 15.26
C THR A 137 -13.52 -14.05 16.44
N ARG A 138 -12.95 -14.35 17.62
CA ARG A 138 -13.67 -14.43 18.89
C ARG A 138 -12.72 -14.22 20.07
N THR A 139 -13.02 -13.24 20.92
CA THR A 139 -12.23 -12.93 22.13
C THR A 139 -12.66 -13.78 23.32
N PHE A 140 -11.68 -14.25 24.08
CA PHE A 140 -11.84 -14.86 25.39
C PHE A 140 -10.99 -14.09 26.40
N HIS A 141 -11.41 -14.02 27.66
CA HIS A 141 -10.74 -13.24 28.70
C HIS A 141 -10.40 -14.12 29.90
N GLY A 142 -9.34 -13.75 30.64
CA GLY A 142 -8.97 -14.40 31.91
C GLY A 142 -8.49 -15.85 31.79
N LEU A 143 -8.03 -16.28 30.61
CA LEU A 143 -7.55 -17.65 30.39
C LEU A 143 -6.11 -17.89 30.89
N HIS A 144 -5.30 -16.85 31.02
CA HIS A 144 -3.94 -16.90 31.54
C HIS A 144 -3.55 -15.56 32.18
N GLU A 145 -2.68 -15.59 33.20
CA GLU A 145 -2.29 -14.38 33.94
C GLU A 145 -1.50 -13.39 33.06
N ASP A 146 -0.55 -13.88 32.26
CA ASP A 146 0.23 -13.06 31.32
C ASP A 146 -0.56 -12.59 30.09
N PHE A 147 -1.77 -13.14 29.86
CA PHE A 147 -2.56 -12.90 28.66
C PHE A 147 -4.05 -12.70 29.02
N PRO A 148 -4.43 -11.51 29.51
CA PRO A 148 -5.77 -11.25 30.04
C PRO A 148 -6.87 -11.30 28.97
N SER A 149 -6.52 -11.14 27.70
CA SER A 149 -7.38 -11.36 26.54
C SER A 149 -6.70 -12.29 25.54
N VAL A 150 -7.47 -13.08 24.79
CA VAL A 150 -6.98 -14.19 23.95
C VAL A 150 -7.98 -14.27 22.75
N VAL A 151 -7.63 -13.73 21.56
CA VAL A 151 -8.51 -13.65 20.36
C VAL A 151 -8.29 -14.82 19.38
N VAL A 152 -9.20 -15.80 19.37
CA VAL A 152 -9.21 -16.87 18.34
C VAL A 152 -9.51 -16.27 16.98
N VAL A 153 -8.78 -16.69 15.94
CA VAL A 153 -9.08 -16.38 14.54
C VAL A 153 -9.24 -17.67 13.72
N GLY A 154 -10.21 -17.69 12.80
CA GLY A 154 -10.43 -18.84 11.92
C GLY A 154 -9.53 -18.78 10.68
N LEU A 155 -8.67 -19.78 10.51
CA LEU A 155 -7.73 -19.90 9.38
C LEU A 155 -8.31 -20.61 8.14
N GLY A 156 -9.55 -21.10 8.19
CA GLY A 156 -10.13 -21.88 7.11
C GLY A 156 -9.54 -23.30 7.02
N LYS A 157 -9.28 -23.80 5.80
CA LYS A 157 -8.82 -25.17 5.56
C LYS A 157 -7.29 -25.25 5.71
N LYS A 158 -6.80 -26.06 6.66
CA LYS A 158 -5.35 -26.25 6.92
C LYS A 158 -4.53 -26.68 5.69
N THR A 159 -5.15 -27.36 4.73
CA THR A 159 -4.52 -27.81 3.47
C THR A 159 -4.91 -26.94 2.26
N ALA A 160 -5.30 -25.69 2.48
CA ALA A 160 -5.47 -24.71 1.41
C ALA A 160 -4.10 -24.36 0.78
N ALA A 161 -4.00 -24.52 -0.54
CA ALA A 161 -2.77 -24.37 -1.30
C ALA A 161 -2.93 -23.28 -2.37
N VAL A 162 -2.28 -23.42 -3.52
CA VAL A 162 -2.61 -22.63 -4.72
C VAL A 162 -4.05 -22.95 -5.14
N ASN A 163 -4.82 -21.92 -5.47
CA ASN A 163 -6.15 -22.03 -6.05
C ASN A 163 -6.07 -21.53 -7.50
N ASP A 164 -6.19 -22.46 -8.45
CA ASP A 164 -6.04 -22.19 -9.89
C ASP A 164 -7.14 -21.28 -10.47
N GLN A 165 -8.28 -21.12 -9.78
CA GLN A 165 -9.34 -20.19 -10.21
C GLN A 165 -9.01 -18.74 -9.84
N GLU A 166 -8.37 -18.54 -8.69
CA GLU A 166 -8.02 -17.22 -8.14
C GLU A 166 -6.56 -16.82 -8.43
N ASN A 167 -5.75 -17.74 -8.93
CA ASN A 167 -4.32 -17.58 -9.26
C ASN A 167 -3.43 -17.14 -8.08
N TRP A 168 -3.81 -17.50 -6.85
CA TRP A 168 -3.07 -17.18 -5.62
C TRP A 168 -2.95 -18.36 -4.65
N HIS A 169 -2.17 -18.20 -3.58
CA HIS A 169 -2.06 -19.19 -2.52
C HIS A 169 -3.10 -18.94 -1.41
N GLU A 170 -4.26 -19.57 -1.51
CA GLU A 170 -5.43 -19.42 -0.61
C GLU A 170 -5.06 -19.54 0.88
N GLY A 171 -4.18 -20.48 1.23
CA GLY A 171 -3.71 -20.64 2.62
C GLY A 171 -3.03 -19.40 3.21
N LYS A 172 -2.22 -18.68 2.41
CA LYS A 172 -1.51 -17.46 2.85
C LYS A 172 -2.48 -16.28 2.98
N GLU A 173 -3.41 -16.14 2.04
CA GLU A 173 -4.48 -15.11 2.11
C GLU A 173 -5.39 -15.30 3.32
N ASN A 174 -5.78 -16.54 3.62
CA ASN A 174 -6.55 -16.87 4.81
C ASN A 174 -5.81 -16.48 6.11
N ILE A 175 -4.51 -16.77 6.20
CA ILE A 175 -3.66 -16.37 7.35
C ILE A 175 -3.58 -14.84 7.46
N ARG A 176 -3.23 -14.13 6.38
CA ARG A 176 -3.16 -12.66 6.35
C ARG A 176 -4.46 -12.03 6.83
N THR A 177 -5.58 -12.46 6.26
CA THR A 177 -6.93 -11.95 6.56
C THR A 177 -7.32 -12.20 8.02
N ALA A 178 -7.08 -13.41 8.52
CA ALA A 178 -7.45 -13.80 9.87
C ALA A 178 -6.59 -13.10 10.93
N VAL A 179 -5.27 -13.04 10.74
CA VAL A 179 -4.36 -12.34 11.66
C VAL A 179 -4.64 -10.83 11.66
N ALA A 180 -4.85 -10.22 10.49
CA ALA A 180 -5.23 -8.80 10.39
C ALA A 180 -6.52 -8.48 11.16
N ALA A 181 -7.52 -9.37 11.10
CA ALA A 181 -8.76 -9.22 11.87
C ALA A 181 -8.52 -9.40 13.38
N GLY A 182 -7.67 -10.36 13.78
CA GLY A 182 -7.27 -10.57 15.17
C GLY A 182 -6.57 -9.34 15.76
N CYS A 183 -5.52 -8.84 15.09
CA CYS A 183 -4.76 -7.68 15.54
C CYS A 183 -5.61 -6.40 15.65
N ARG A 184 -6.57 -6.18 14.72
CA ARG A 184 -7.53 -5.08 14.87
C ARG A 184 -8.42 -5.24 16.09
N GLN A 185 -8.87 -6.45 16.41
CA GLN A 185 -9.64 -6.68 17.64
C GLN A 185 -8.82 -6.37 18.90
N VAL A 186 -7.52 -6.65 18.88
CA VAL A 186 -6.59 -6.28 19.97
C VAL A 186 -6.45 -4.76 20.10
N GLN A 187 -6.33 -4.05 18.97
CA GLN A 187 -6.28 -2.58 18.94
C GLN A 187 -7.58 -1.93 19.46
N GLU A 188 -8.74 -2.50 19.13
CA GLU A 188 -10.06 -2.07 19.63
C GLU A 188 -10.22 -2.28 21.14
N LEU A 189 -9.50 -3.23 21.73
CA LEU A 189 -9.42 -3.48 23.17
C LEU A 189 -8.32 -2.64 23.85
N GLU A 190 -7.71 -1.68 23.13
CA GLU A 190 -6.72 -0.72 23.61
C GLU A 190 -5.40 -1.33 24.15
N PHE A 191 -5.10 -2.59 23.83
CA PHE A 191 -3.79 -3.20 24.15
C PHE A 191 -2.67 -2.66 23.25
N SER A 192 -1.52 -2.37 23.84
CA SER A 192 -0.34 -1.82 23.14
C SER A 192 0.63 -2.89 22.62
N SER A 193 0.44 -4.17 22.95
CA SER A 193 1.29 -5.27 22.45
C SER A 193 0.51 -6.54 22.16
N VAL A 194 0.99 -7.33 21.19
CA VAL A 194 0.40 -8.64 20.81
C VAL A 194 1.48 -9.62 20.34
N GLU A 195 1.44 -10.84 20.88
CA GLU A 195 2.19 -12.00 20.41
C GLU A 195 1.31 -12.82 19.45
N VAL A 196 1.83 -13.10 18.25
CA VAL A 196 1.08 -13.68 17.13
C VAL A 196 1.68 -15.04 16.75
N ASP A 197 0.87 -16.11 16.79
CA ASP A 197 1.26 -17.45 16.30
C ASP A 197 1.61 -17.37 14.80
N PRO A 198 2.73 -18.01 14.37
CA PRO A 198 3.07 -18.13 12.96
C PRO A 198 1.97 -18.75 12.07
N CYS A 199 0.95 -19.41 12.63
CA CYS A 199 -0.17 -20.04 11.91
C CYS A 199 0.25 -21.13 10.90
N GLY A 200 1.49 -21.62 11.01
CA GLY A 200 2.14 -22.49 10.03
C GLY A 200 2.83 -21.76 8.86
N ASP A 201 2.75 -20.42 8.80
CA ASP A 201 3.42 -19.56 7.82
C ASP A 201 3.71 -18.17 8.42
N ALA A 202 4.82 -18.06 9.15
CA ALA A 202 5.15 -16.85 9.90
C ALA A 202 5.30 -15.60 9.03
N GLN A 203 5.64 -15.75 7.74
CA GLN A 203 5.72 -14.64 6.80
C GLN A 203 4.32 -14.09 6.52
N ALA A 204 3.35 -14.96 6.20
CA ALA A 204 1.95 -14.55 5.97
C ALA A 204 1.28 -13.99 7.26
N ALA A 205 1.63 -14.53 8.43
CA ALA A 205 1.14 -14.02 9.72
C ALA A 205 1.68 -12.60 10.00
N ALA A 206 2.99 -12.38 9.84
CA ALA A 206 3.61 -11.07 9.99
C ALA A 206 3.04 -10.04 9.00
N GLU A 207 2.85 -10.43 7.74
CA GLU A 207 2.22 -9.60 6.72
C GLU A 207 0.79 -9.19 7.12
N GLY A 208 -0.02 -10.14 7.58
CA GLY A 208 -1.37 -9.87 8.08
C GLY A 208 -1.40 -8.89 9.25
N ALA A 209 -0.51 -9.07 10.24
CA ALA A 209 -0.41 -8.19 11.40
C ALA A 209 0.01 -6.77 11.01
N VAL A 210 1.10 -6.63 10.25
CA VAL A 210 1.70 -5.32 9.91
C VAL A 210 0.88 -4.54 8.88
N LEU A 211 0.27 -5.20 7.89
CA LEU A 211 -0.64 -4.53 6.96
C LEU A 211 -1.98 -4.18 7.62
N GLY A 212 -2.47 -5.06 8.50
CA GLY A 212 -3.78 -4.97 9.13
C GLY A 212 -3.90 -3.94 10.26
N LEU A 213 -2.78 -3.61 10.92
CA LEU A 213 -2.67 -2.58 11.97
C LEU A 213 -2.31 -1.19 11.43
N TYR A 214 -1.85 -1.07 10.19
CA TYR A 214 -1.43 0.20 9.62
C TYR A 214 -2.63 1.13 9.35
N GLU A 215 -2.54 2.34 9.87
CA GLU A 215 -3.42 3.47 9.58
C GLU A 215 -2.56 4.73 9.41
N TYR A 216 -2.88 5.58 8.43
CA TYR A 216 -2.32 6.92 8.35
C TYR A 216 -3.13 7.85 9.27
N ASP A 217 -2.50 8.26 10.38
CA ASP A 217 -3.12 9.15 11.37
C ASP A 217 -2.22 10.31 11.82
N ASP A 218 -1.10 10.56 11.14
CA ASP A 218 -0.11 11.61 11.46
C ASP A 218 -0.74 13.00 11.66
N LEU A 219 -1.75 13.33 10.85
CA LEU A 219 -2.48 14.59 10.89
C LEU A 219 -3.77 14.56 11.74
N LYS A 220 -4.03 13.47 12.48
CA LYS A 220 -5.21 13.31 13.35
C LYS A 220 -4.84 13.53 14.82
N GLN A 221 -5.68 14.27 15.56
CA GLN A 221 -5.55 14.41 17.01
C GLN A 221 -6.01 13.15 17.76
N LYS A 222 -7.14 12.57 17.36
CA LYS A 222 -7.62 11.29 17.89
C LYS A 222 -6.98 10.15 17.09
N LYS A 223 -6.06 9.45 17.72
CA LYS A 223 -5.37 8.26 17.19
C LYS A 223 -5.89 7.00 17.89
N LYS A 224 -5.65 5.84 17.28
CA LYS A 224 -5.83 4.54 17.96
C LYS A 224 -4.59 4.21 18.79
N VAL A 225 -4.69 3.24 19.68
CA VAL A 225 -3.50 2.69 20.36
C VAL A 225 -2.54 2.10 19.33
N MET A 226 -1.26 2.45 19.44
CA MET A 226 -0.19 1.86 18.65
C MET A 226 0.10 0.46 19.18
N VAL A 227 -0.07 -0.56 18.34
CA VAL A 227 0.09 -1.97 18.73
C VAL A 227 1.43 -2.51 18.24
N SER A 228 2.28 -2.96 19.16
CA SER A 228 3.51 -3.70 18.84
C SER A 228 3.18 -5.18 18.62
N ALA A 229 3.20 -5.63 17.36
CA ALA A 229 3.03 -7.04 17.00
C ALA A 229 4.37 -7.79 16.95
N GLN A 230 4.46 -8.92 17.65
CA GLN A 230 5.67 -9.75 17.76
C GLN A 230 5.33 -11.21 17.49
N LEU A 231 6.30 -12.00 17.02
CA LEU A 231 6.13 -13.45 16.86
C LEU A 231 5.94 -14.09 18.24
N HIS A 232 4.92 -14.94 18.39
CA HIS A 232 4.84 -15.83 19.55
C HIS A 232 5.85 -16.98 19.42
N GLY A 233 6.70 -17.14 20.43
CA GLY A 233 7.76 -18.14 20.43
C GLY A 233 8.99 -17.74 19.59
N SER A 234 9.90 -18.69 19.39
CA SER A 234 11.24 -18.42 18.85
C SER A 234 11.60 -19.18 17.56
N GLY A 235 10.73 -20.04 17.05
CA GLY A 235 11.04 -20.95 15.93
C GLY A 235 11.22 -20.25 14.58
N ASP A 236 10.32 -19.35 14.22
CA ASP A 236 10.16 -18.84 12.85
C ASP A 236 10.59 -17.37 12.67
N GLN A 237 11.56 -16.90 13.47
CA GLN A 237 11.96 -15.49 13.54
C GLN A 237 12.43 -14.90 12.20
N GLU A 238 13.12 -15.67 11.35
CA GLU A 238 13.55 -15.22 10.02
C GLU A 238 12.35 -14.99 9.08
N ALA A 239 11.43 -15.95 9.02
CA ALA A 239 10.23 -15.86 8.18
C ALA A 239 9.28 -14.74 8.66
N TRP A 240 9.14 -14.58 9.98
CA TRP A 240 8.43 -13.44 10.57
C TRP A 240 9.10 -12.10 10.18
N GLY A 241 10.41 -11.96 10.38
CA GLY A 241 11.16 -10.76 10.03
C GLY A 241 11.05 -10.40 8.54
N LYS A 242 11.06 -11.41 7.67
CA LYS A 242 10.81 -11.22 6.23
C LYS A 242 9.40 -10.70 5.94
N GLY A 243 8.38 -11.24 6.60
CA GLY A 243 7.00 -10.76 6.43
C GLY A 243 6.79 -9.33 6.95
N VAL A 244 7.41 -9.00 8.09
CA VAL A 244 7.47 -7.61 8.60
C VAL A 244 8.13 -6.69 7.57
N LEU A 245 9.24 -7.10 6.95
CA LEU A 245 9.95 -6.31 5.93
C LEU A 245 9.08 -6.07 4.69
N PHE A 246 8.45 -7.12 4.14
CA PHE A 246 7.58 -7.03 2.97
C PHE A 246 6.40 -6.07 3.23
N ALA A 247 5.69 -6.27 4.35
CA ALA A 247 4.57 -5.42 4.74
C ALA A 247 4.99 -3.98 5.06
N SER A 248 6.17 -3.78 5.66
CA SER A 248 6.73 -2.44 5.90
C SER A 248 7.03 -1.69 4.60
N GLY A 249 7.51 -2.40 3.57
CA GLY A 249 7.69 -1.81 2.23
C GLY A 249 6.36 -1.38 1.60
N GLN A 250 5.32 -2.21 1.68
CA GLN A 250 3.99 -1.83 1.21
C GLN A 250 3.38 -0.68 2.03
N ASN A 251 3.60 -0.65 3.34
CA ASN A 251 3.16 0.44 4.21
C ASN A 251 3.92 1.76 3.97
N LEU A 252 5.17 1.72 3.51
CA LEU A 252 5.88 2.92 3.00
C LEU A 252 5.20 3.46 1.74
N ALA A 253 4.85 2.60 0.78
CA ALA A 253 4.11 3.02 -0.41
C ALA A 253 2.73 3.62 -0.04
N ARG A 254 1.99 2.98 0.89
CA ARG A 254 0.72 3.51 1.44
C ARG A 254 0.91 4.88 2.10
N HIS A 255 1.95 5.07 2.91
CA HIS A 255 2.23 6.35 3.55
C HIS A 255 2.48 7.47 2.54
N LEU A 256 3.28 7.19 1.51
CA LEU A 256 3.56 8.14 0.44
C LEU A 256 2.29 8.50 -0.36
N MET A 257 1.41 7.52 -0.63
CA MET A 257 0.17 7.73 -1.38
C MET A 257 -0.98 8.35 -0.57
N GLU A 258 -1.01 8.17 0.75
CA GLU A 258 -2.09 8.65 1.62
C GLU A 258 -1.82 10.08 2.15
N THR A 259 -0.55 10.46 2.30
CA THR A 259 -0.14 11.81 2.72
C THR A 259 -0.68 12.85 1.74
N PRO A 260 -1.27 13.97 2.19
CA PRO A 260 -1.83 14.98 1.30
C PRO A 260 -0.74 15.65 0.47
N ALA A 261 -1.04 15.98 -0.79
CA ALA A 261 -0.05 16.43 -1.78
C ALA A 261 0.69 17.73 -1.41
N ASN A 262 0.06 18.61 -0.63
CA ASN A 262 0.70 19.84 -0.12
C ASN A 262 1.81 19.56 0.91
N GLU A 263 1.86 18.36 1.49
CA GLU A 263 2.98 17.85 2.29
C GLU A 263 3.86 16.91 1.44
N MET A 264 3.26 16.03 0.63
CA MET A 264 3.95 15.09 -0.25
C MET A 264 4.30 15.71 -1.61
N THR A 265 5.03 16.82 -1.60
CA THR A 265 5.49 17.48 -2.84
C THR A 265 6.58 16.65 -3.55
N PRO A 266 6.91 16.94 -4.83
CA PRO A 266 7.95 16.22 -5.59
C PRO A 266 9.29 16.11 -4.84
N THR A 267 9.73 17.22 -4.25
CA THR A 267 10.95 17.29 -3.43
C THR A 267 10.79 16.42 -2.18
N ARG A 268 9.66 16.53 -1.48
CA ARG A 268 9.45 15.81 -0.21
C ARG A 268 9.35 14.31 -0.40
N PHE A 269 8.71 13.84 -1.46
CA PHE A 269 8.71 12.43 -1.85
C PHE A 269 10.15 11.92 -2.02
N ALA A 270 10.98 12.66 -2.76
CA ALA A 270 12.36 12.29 -3.03
C ALA A 270 13.22 12.23 -1.76
N GLU A 271 13.09 13.20 -0.84
CA GLU A 271 13.75 13.18 0.48
C GLU A 271 13.37 11.96 1.33
N ILE A 272 12.08 11.59 1.35
CA ILE A 272 11.60 10.46 2.15
C ILE A 272 12.15 9.14 1.60
N ILE A 273 12.20 8.98 0.27
CA ILE A 273 12.85 7.82 -0.37
C ILE A 273 14.36 7.82 -0.10
N GLU A 274 15.04 8.95 -0.23
CA GLU A 274 16.48 9.07 0.05
C GLU A 274 16.82 8.61 1.49
N LYS A 275 16.06 9.12 2.47
CA LYS A 275 16.23 8.76 3.88
C LYS A 275 15.98 7.27 4.13
N ASN A 276 14.92 6.70 3.54
CA ASN A 276 14.59 5.28 3.71
C ASN A 276 15.63 4.36 3.04
N LEU A 277 16.18 4.76 1.90
CA LEU A 277 17.14 3.96 1.14
C LEU A 277 18.53 3.99 1.79
N ARG A 278 19.01 5.17 2.21
CA ARG A 278 20.27 5.30 3.00
C ARG A 278 20.19 4.58 4.35
N GLY A 279 19.01 4.52 4.96
CA GLY A 279 18.75 3.72 6.17
C GLY A 279 18.61 2.21 5.92
N ALA A 280 18.52 1.78 4.65
CA ALA A 280 18.40 0.37 4.27
C ALA A 280 19.74 -0.28 3.92
N SER A 281 20.65 0.45 3.26
CA SER A 281 21.97 -0.08 2.86
C SER A 281 22.97 1.05 2.61
N SER A 282 24.26 0.77 2.82
CA SER A 282 25.36 1.65 2.38
C SER A 282 25.58 1.63 0.87
N ASN A 283 25.10 0.60 0.16
CA ASN A 283 25.39 0.37 -1.25
C ASN A 283 24.37 1.09 -2.15
N THR A 284 23.99 2.32 -1.79
CA THR A 284 22.92 3.08 -2.45
C THR A 284 23.36 4.49 -2.76
N GLU A 285 23.07 4.95 -3.98
CA GLU A 285 23.24 6.34 -4.41
C GLU A 285 21.88 6.92 -4.77
N VAL A 286 21.68 8.20 -4.48
CA VAL A 286 20.43 8.91 -4.74
C VAL A 286 20.76 10.26 -5.32
N TYR A 287 20.13 10.59 -6.44
CA TYR A 287 20.22 11.88 -7.09
C TYR A 287 18.81 12.46 -7.22
N ILE A 288 18.55 13.53 -6.47
CA ILE A 288 17.34 14.35 -6.62
C ILE A 288 17.68 15.39 -7.70
N ARG A 289 17.42 15.06 -8.96
CA ARG A 289 17.82 15.91 -10.10
C ARG A 289 16.89 17.13 -10.18
N PRO A 290 17.41 18.36 -10.14
CA PRO A 290 16.60 19.58 -10.22
C PRO A 290 16.16 19.87 -11.66
N ARG A 291 15.25 20.84 -11.82
CA ARG A 291 14.77 21.35 -13.11
C ARG A 291 15.86 21.61 -14.16
N SER A 292 16.99 22.20 -13.78
CA SER A 292 18.08 22.49 -14.74
C SER A 292 18.65 21.22 -15.38
N TRP A 293 18.80 20.14 -14.61
CA TRP A 293 19.23 18.84 -15.15
C TRP A 293 18.16 18.23 -16.06
N ILE A 294 16.88 18.41 -15.74
CA ILE A 294 15.76 17.93 -16.57
C ILE A 294 15.76 18.66 -17.93
N GLU A 295 16.09 19.95 -17.93
CA GLU A 295 16.27 20.79 -19.13
C GLU A 295 17.52 20.36 -19.92
N GLU A 296 18.66 20.14 -19.27
CA GLU A 296 19.90 19.59 -19.88
C GLU A 296 19.70 18.21 -20.51
N GLN A 297 18.79 17.39 -19.96
CA GLN A 297 18.46 16.07 -20.49
C GLN A 297 17.43 16.08 -21.64
N GLU A 298 17.04 17.26 -22.15
CA GLU A 298 16.02 17.43 -23.20
C GLU A 298 14.67 16.75 -22.89
N MET A 299 14.28 16.66 -21.61
CA MET A 299 13.03 16.02 -21.18
C MET A 299 11.82 16.96 -21.38
N GLY A 300 11.62 17.41 -22.62
CA GLY A 300 10.60 18.40 -22.99
C GLY A 300 9.16 17.90 -22.82
N SER A 301 8.92 16.59 -22.83
CA SER A 301 7.60 16.01 -22.58
C SER A 301 7.24 16.09 -21.09
N PHE A 302 8.18 15.74 -20.20
CA PHE A 302 8.03 15.88 -18.75
C PHE A 302 7.91 17.35 -18.32
N LEU A 303 8.79 18.23 -18.79
CA LEU A 303 8.75 19.66 -18.49
C LEU A 303 7.44 20.33 -18.93
N SER A 304 6.80 19.81 -19.97
CA SER A 304 5.52 20.32 -20.43
C SER A 304 4.37 20.12 -19.42
N VAL A 305 4.43 19.07 -18.61
CA VAL A 305 3.46 18.83 -17.52
C VAL A 305 3.78 19.74 -16.35
N ALA A 306 5.01 19.67 -15.86
CA ALA A 306 5.45 20.36 -14.64
C ALA A 306 5.26 21.88 -14.66
N LYS A 307 5.44 22.54 -15.83
CA LYS A 307 5.33 24.01 -15.96
C LYS A 307 3.95 24.60 -15.58
N GLY A 308 2.93 23.74 -15.42
CA GLY A 308 1.59 24.15 -15.01
C GLY A 308 1.50 24.56 -13.54
N SER A 309 2.29 23.93 -12.66
CA SER A 309 2.38 24.30 -11.24
C SER A 309 3.51 25.29 -10.96
N GLU A 310 3.47 25.93 -9.79
CA GLU A 310 4.61 26.65 -9.21
C GLU A 310 5.49 25.74 -8.33
N GLU A 311 5.02 24.52 -7.99
CA GLU A 311 5.83 23.54 -7.24
C GLU A 311 6.95 22.97 -8.15
N PRO A 312 8.24 23.01 -7.72
CA PRO A 312 9.35 22.58 -8.56
C PRO A 312 9.32 21.08 -8.91
N PRO A 313 9.52 20.70 -10.19
CA PRO A 313 9.71 19.30 -10.55
C PRO A 313 11.10 18.80 -10.15
N VAL A 314 11.16 17.52 -9.81
CA VAL A 314 12.42 16.78 -9.64
C VAL A 314 12.37 15.49 -10.42
N PHE A 315 13.53 15.00 -10.86
CA PHE A 315 13.67 13.66 -11.40
C PHE A 315 14.48 12.84 -10.39
N LEU A 316 13.82 11.94 -9.68
CA LEU A 316 14.47 11.08 -8.70
C LEU A 316 15.12 9.90 -9.41
N GLU A 317 16.43 9.78 -9.25
CA GLU A 317 17.25 8.69 -9.76
C GLU A 317 17.90 7.98 -8.56
N ILE A 318 17.59 6.71 -8.34
CA ILE A 318 18.15 5.89 -7.26
C ILE A 318 18.91 4.70 -7.83
N HIS A 319 20.04 4.37 -7.23
CA HIS A 319 20.87 3.21 -7.55
C HIS A 319 21.01 2.35 -6.32
N TYR A 320 20.74 1.06 -6.44
CA TYR A 320 21.10 0.03 -5.48
C TYR A 320 22.12 -0.92 -6.11
N LYS A 321 23.33 -0.94 -5.55
CA LYS A 321 24.49 -1.69 -6.05
C LYS A 321 24.65 -2.97 -5.22
N GLY A 322 23.65 -3.84 -5.31
CA GLY A 322 23.62 -5.10 -4.57
C GLY A 322 24.45 -6.23 -5.20
N SER A 323 24.73 -6.18 -6.51
CA SER A 323 25.51 -7.23 -7.16
C SER A 323 26.97 -7.22 -6.69
N PRO A 324 27.59 -8.39 -6.45
CA PRO A 324 29.04 -8.51 -6.31
C PRO A 324 29.84 -7.97 -7.51
N ASN A 325 29.20 -7.86 -8.69
CA ASN A 325 29.79 -7.27 -9.88
C ASN A 325 29.17 -5.89 -10.17
N ALA A 326 29.94 -4.82 -9.92
CA ALA A 326 29.53 -3.44 -10.17
C ALA A 326 29.24 -3.14 -11.65
N SER A 327 29.74 -3.94 -12.60
CA SER A 327 29.46 -3.81 -14.03
C SER A 327 28.32 -4.70 -14.52
N GLU A 328 27.65 -5.44 -13.65
CA GLU A 328 26.48 -6.24 -14.04
C GLU A 328 25.30 -5.33 -14.43
N PRO A 329 24.70 -5.50 -15.63
CA PRO A 329 23.59 -4.67 -16.08
C PRO A 329 22.40 -4.70 -15.10
N PRO A 330 21.81 -3.54 -14.77
CA PRO A 330 20.79 -3.45 -13.74
C PRO A 330 19.40 -3.90 -14.23
N LEU A 331 18.51 -4.16 -13.29
CA LEU A 331 17.07 -4.02 -13.52
C LEU A 331 16.70 -2.54 -13.39
N VAL A 332 15.92 -1.97 -14.31
CA VAL A 332 15.43 -0.59 -14.20
C VAL A 332 13.94 -0.59 -13.88
N PHE A 333 13.56 0.13 -12.83
CA PHE A 333 12.17 0.37 -12.46
C PHE A 333 11.81 1.84 -12.71
N VAL A 334 10.65 2.11 -13.32
CA VAL A 334 10.20 3.48 -13.64
C VAL A 334 8.80 3.75 -13.07
N GLY A 335 8.64 4.80 -12.27
CA GLY A 335 7.38 5.13 -11.61
C GLY A 335 6.77 6.44 -12.09
N LYS A 336 5.47 6.44 -12.43
CA LYS A 336 4.70 7.70 -12.55
C LYS A 336 4.67 8.39 -11.18
N GLY A 337 5.12 9.64 -11.13
CA GLY A 337 5.27 10.43 -9.90
C GLY A 337 4.45 11.73 -9.88
N ILE A 338 3.19 11.71 -10.32
CA ILE A 338 2.36 12.92 -10.23
C ILE A 338 1.87 13.10 -8.79
N THR A 339 2.41 14.07 -8.06
CA THR A 339 2.08 14.26 -6.63
C THR A 339 0.69 14.83 -6.40
N PHE A 340 0.16 15.56 -7.37
CA PHE A 340 -1.26 15.87 -7.48
C PHE A 340 -1.68 16.02 -8.94
N ASP A 341 -2.78 15.37 -9.32
CA ASP A 341 -3.35 15.46 -10.66
C ASP A 341 -4.73 16.11 -10.66
N SER A 342 -4.79 17.36 -11.09
CA SER A 342 -6.05 18.07 -11.35
C SER A 342 -6.59 17.85 -12.78
N GLY A 343 -5.80 17.19 -13.65
CA GLY A 343 -6.01 17.11 -15.09
C GLY A 343 -5.52 18.32 -15.89
N GLY A 344 -5.02 19.37 -15.22
CA GLY A 344 -4.55 20.58 -15.89
C GLY A 344 -5.69 21.39 -16.53
N ILE A 345 -5.52 21.80 -17.78
CA ILE A 345 -6.56 22.54 -18.53
C ILE A 345 -7.74 21.63 -18.92
N SER A 346 -7.48 20.35 -19.17
CA SER A 346 -8.47 19.27 -19.27
C SER A 346 -8.94 18.83 -17.87
N ILE A 347 -9.41 19.78 -17.07
CA ILE A 347 -9.63 19.64 -15.63
C ILE A 347 -10.61 18.50 -15.26
N LYS A 348 -10.25 17.71 -14.24
CA LYS A 348 -11.10 16.64 -13.70
C LYS A 348 -12.35 17.21 -13.02
N ALA A 349 -13.36 16.35 -12.85
CA ALA A 349 -14.52 16.66 -12.02
C ALA A 349 -14.14 16.74 -10.53
N ALA A 350 -14.84 17.58 -9.75
CA ALA A 350 -14.52 17.79 -8.32
C ALA A 350 -14.76 16.56 -7.43
N ALA A 351 -15.61 15.61 -7.83
CA ALA A 351 -15.91 14.43 -7.04
C ALA A 351 -14.69 13.51 -6.93
N ASN A 352 -14.27 13.20 -5.69
CA ASN A 352 -13.12 12.34 -5.35
C ASN A 352 -11.77 12.80 -5.94
N MET A 353 -11.63 14.07 -6.35
CA MET A 353 -10.36 14.62 -6.86
C MET A 353 -9.26 14.59 -5.78
N ASP A 354 -9.62 14.54 -4.49
CA ASP A 354 -8.66 14.39 -3.39
C ASP A 354 -7.84 13.09 -3.51
N LEU A 355 -8.38 12.02 -4.11
CA LEU A 355 -7.69 10.76 -4.33
C LEU A 355 -6.50 10.91 -5.29
N MET A 356 -6.44 11.99 -6.08
CA MET A 356 -5.34 12.27 -7.01
C MET A 356 -4.04 12.67 -6.29
N ARG A 357 -4.04 12.79 -4.96
CA ARG A 357 -2.80 12.75 -4.15
C ARG A 357 -2.00 11.45 -4.32
N ALA A 358 -2.68 10.35 -4.65
CA ALA A 358 -2.09 9.03 -4.84
C ALA A 358 -1.63 8.77 -6.29
N ASP A 359 -1.65 9.77 -7.18
CA ASP A 359 -1.30 9.62 -8.59
C ASP A 359 0.23 9.49 -8.86
N MET A 360 0.99 9.50 -7.77
CA MET A 360 2.39 9.16 -7.64
C MET A 360 2.59 7.69 -7.19
N GLY A 361 1.52 6.89 -7.12
CA GLY A 361 1.56 5.50 -6.66
C GLY A 361 2.49 4.59 -7.47
N GLY A 362 2.73 4.93 -8.74
CA GLY A 362 3.76 4.29 -9.57
C GLY A 362 5.17 4.47 -9.01
N ALA A 363 5.54 5.71 -8.65
CA ALA A 363 6.80 6.01 -7.96
C ALA A 363 6.82 5.42 -6.54
N ALA A 364 5.73 5.53 -5.78
CA ALA A 364 5.64 5.03 -4.41
C ALA A 364 5.95 3.53 -4.31
N THR A 365 5.34 2.73 -5.18
CA THR A 365 5.49 1.27 -5.20
C THR A 365 6.90 0.85 -5.64
N ILE A 366 7.43 1.38 -6.74
CA ILE A 366 8.76 0.98 -7.22
C ILE A 366 9.89 1.45 -6.30
N CYS A 367 9.83 2.65 -5.75
CA CYS A 367 10.84 3.13 -4.81
C CYS A 367 10.79 2.32 -3.50
N SER A 368 9.60 1.99 -3.00
CA SER A 368 9.47 1.15 -1.80
C SER A 368 9.93 -0.28 -2.02
N ALA A 369 9.71 -0.85 -3.21
CA ALA A 369 10.26 -2.15 -3.59
C ALA A 369 11.80 -2.16 -3.59
N ILE A 370 12.43 -1.09 -4.10
CA ILE A 370 13.90 -0.94 -4.08
C ILE A 370 14.43 -0.76 -2.65
N VAL A 371 13.75 0.00 -1.79
CA VAL A 371 14.08 0.09 -0.36
C VAL A 371 14.01 -1.30 0.31
N SER A 372 12.97 -2.09 0.03
CA SER A 372 12.87 -3.46 0.55
C SER A 372 13.95 -4.40 0.00
N ALA A 373 14.28 -4.32 -1.30
CA ALA A 373 15.37 -5.09 -1.90
C ALA A 373 16.73 -4.77 -1.26
N ALA A 374 16.99 -3.49 -0.96
CA ALA A 374 18.19 -3.05 -0.26
C ALA A 374 18.23 -3.58 1.19
N LYS A 375 17.12 -3.54 1.94
CA LYS A 375 17.03 -4.13 3.29
C LYS A 375 17.24 -5.64 3.29
N LEU A 376 16.79 -6.34 2.25
CA LEU A 376 17.02 -7.78 2.05
C LEU A 376 18.44 -8.10 1.58
N SER A 377 19.28 -7.09 1.28
CA SER A 377 20.62 -7.25 0.72
C SER A 377 20.65 -8.16 -0.52
N LEU A 378 19.66 -8.01 -1.42
CA LEU A 378 19.56 -8.87 -2.61
C LEU A 378 20.77 -8.66 -3.54
N PRO A 379 21.42 -9.73 -4.03
CA PRO A 379 22.69 -9.63 -4.77
C PRO A 379 22.50 -9.22 -6.24
N ILE A 380 21.83 -8.09 -6.48
CA ILE A 380 21.45 -7.58 -7.81
C ILE A 380 21.64 -6.07 -7.89
N ASN A 381 21.95 -5.56 -9.09
CA ASN A 381 21.94 -4.12 -9.37
C ASN A 381 20.53 -3.68 -9.78
N VAL A 382 20.02 -2.62 -9.16
CA VAL A 382 18.70 -2.05 -9.47
C VAL A 382 18.80 -0.53 -9.57
N VAL A 383 18.21 0.05 -10.61
CA VAL A 383 18.05 1.49 -10.79
C VAL A 383 16.56 1.83 -10.73
N GLY A 384 16.19 2.86 -9.98
CA GLY A 384 14.84 3.39 -9.92
C GLY A 384 14.77 4.81 -10.47
N LEU A 385 13.78 5.08 -11.31
CA LEU A 385 13.58 6.37 -11.97
C LEU A 385 12.15 6.87 -11.70
N ALA A 386 11.99 8.06 -11.14
CA ALA A 386 10.68 8.67 -10.90
C ALA A 386 10.70 10.15 -11.33
N PRO A 387 10.15 10.51 -12.50
CA PRO A 387 9.79 11.89 -12.81
C PRO A 387 8.66 12.34 -11.86
N LEU A 388 8.92 13.39 -11.07
CA LEU A 388 8.01 13.88 -10.04
C LEU A 388 7.63 15.34 -10.30
N CYS A 389 6.33 15.61 -10.42
CA CYS A 389 5.75 16.96 -10.53
C CYS A 389 4.26 16.96 -10.18
N GLU A 390 3.61 18.12 -10.20
CA GLU A 390 2.15 18.22 -10.21
C GLU A 390 1.63 18.45 -11.64
N ASN A 391 0.33 18.18 -11.86
CA ASN A 391 -0.40 18.57 -13.07
C ASN A 391 -1.50 19.58 -12.69
N MET A 392 -1.27 20.86 -12.99
CA MET A 392 -2.09 21.99 -12.50
C MET A 392 -2.49 22.97 -13.62
N PRO A 393 -3.73 23.50 -13.62
CA PRO A 393 -4.13 24.59 -14.50
C PRO A 393 -3.51 25.91 -14.07
N SER A 394 -2.87 26.60 -15.01
CA SER A 394 -2.39 27.97 -14.83
C SER A 394 -2.23 28.66 -16.18
N GLY A 395 -1.86 29.94 -16.19
CA GLY A 395 -1.52 30.67 -17.42
C GLY A 395 -0.27 30.15 -18.16
N LYS A 396 0.47 29.20 -17.57
CA LYS A 396 1.68 28.58 -18.14
C LYS A 396 1.48 27.12 -18.56
N ALA A 397 0.36 26.50 -18.17
CA ALA A 397 0.11 25.06 -18.32
C ALA A 397 0.08 24.60 -19.79
N ASN A 398 0.18 23.27 -20.00
CA ASN A 398 -0.14 22.67 -21.29
C ASN A 398 -1.57 23.00 -21.70
N LYS A 399 -1.79 23.15 -23.00
CA LYS A 399 -3.11 23.37 -23.61
C LYS A 399 -3.41 22.21 -24.58
N PRO A 400 -4.66 21.77 -24.69
CA PRO A 400 -5.09 20.86 -25.76
C PRO A 400 -4.62 21.34 -27.14
N GLY A 401 -3.89 20.48 -27.85
CA GLY A 401 -3.29 20.77 -29.16
C GLY A 401 -1.85 21.32 -29.12
N ASP A 402 -1.25 21.56 -27.95
CA ASP A 402 0.19 21.82 -27.85
C ASP A 402 0.99 20.61 -28.38
N VAL A 403 2.09 20.87 -29.08
CA VAL A 403 3.03 19.82 -29.53
C VAL A 403 4.34 19.95 -28.76
N VAL A 404 4.76 18.86 -28.12
CA VAL A 404 5.96 18.80 -27.28
C VAL A 404 6.97 17.81 -27.87
N ARG A 405 8.27 18.02 -27.64
CA ARG A 405 9.34 17.12 -28.07
C ARG A 405 9.84 16.30 -26.87
N ALA A 406 9.79 14.98 -26.99
CA ALA A 406 10.36 14.05 -26.01
C ALA A 406 11.88 13.90 -26.20
N LYS A 407 12.55 13.33 -25.20
CA LYS A 407 14.01 13.10 -25.15
C LYS A 407 14.57 12.30 -26.33
N ASN A 408 13.77 11.39 -26.91
CA ASN A 408 14.14 10.63 -28.12
C ASN A 408 13.91 11.40 -29.44
N GLY A 409 13.57 12.69 -29.37
CA GLY A 409 13.31 13.55 -30.52
C GLY A 409 11.93 13.39 -31.17
N LYS A 410 11.09 12.43 -30.73
CA LYS A 410 9.71 12.32 -31.21
C LYS A 410 8.87 13.48 -30.70
N THR A 411 7.97 13.97 -31.54
CA THR A 411 6.94 14.95 -31.17
C THR A 411 5.67 14.26 -30.69
N ILE A 412 5.01 14.83 -29.69
CA ILE A 412 3.76 14.35 -29.11
C ILE A 412 2.75 15.50 -29.14
N GLN A 413 1.58 15.27 -29.73
CA GLN A 413 0.44 16.18 -29.64
C GLN A 413 -0.31 15.91 -28.33
N VAL A 414 -0.46 16.94 -27.51
CA VAL A 414 -1.12 16.87 -26.20
C VAL A 414 -2.59 17.24 -26.39
N ASP A 415 -3.41 16.30 -26.87
CA ASP A 415 -4.85 16.54 -27.07
C ASP A 415 -5.65 16.61 -25.76
N ASN A 416 -5.15 15.97 -24.71
CA ASN A 416 -5.75 15.96 -23.38
C ASN A 416 -4.63 16.10 -22.33
N THR A 417 -4.74 17.08 -21.43
CA THR A 417 -3.73 17.31 -20.38
C THR A 417 -3.93 16.43 -19.15
N ASP A 418 -5.04 15.68 -19.09
CA ASP A 418 -5.34 14.58 -18.15
C ASP A 418 -4.77 13.23 -18.62
N ALA A 419 -3.87 13.28 -19.62
CA ALA A 419 -3.07 12.17 -20.10
C ALA A 419 -1.57 12.44 -19.88
N GLU A 420 -1.23 13.16 -18.81
CA GLU A 420 0.11 13.59 -18.41
C GLU A 420 1.06 12.43 -18.09
N GLY A 421 0.57 11.33 -17.50
CA GLY A 421 1.40 10.26 -16.99
C GLY A 421 2.21 9.57 -18.09
N ARG A 422 1.64 9.43 -19.29
CA ARG A 422 2.38 8.90 -20.46
C ARG A 422 3.39 9.92 -21.02
N LEU A 423 3.18 11.22 -20.79
CA LEU A 423 4.12 12.27 -21.21
C LEU A 423 5.37 12.25 -20.34
N ILE A 424 5.23 12.16 -19.01
CA ILE A 424 6.39 12.11 -18.10
C ILE A 424 7.14 10.77 -18.23
N LEU A 425 6.39 9.67 -18.43
CA LEU A 425 6.98 8.34 -18.63
C LEU A 425 7.72 8.22 -19.97
N ALA A 426 7.34 8.95 -21.02
CA ALA A 426 8.04 8.88 -22.31
C ALA A 426 9.52 9.30 -22.20
N ASP A 427 9.80 10.35 -21.43
CA ASP A 427 11.17 10.83 -21.19
C ASP A 427 11.92 9.93 -20.19
N ALA A 428 11.25 9.48 -19.12
CA ALA A 428 11.85 8.58 -18.13
C ALA A 428 12.20 7.20 -18.72
N LEU A 429 11.33 6.63 -19.55
CA LEU A 429 11.61 5.39 -20.29
C LEU A 429 12.71 5.61 -21.34
N CYS A 430 12.77 6.78 -22.01
CA CYS A 430 13.91 7.09 -22.88
C CYS A 430 15.23 7.14 -22.11
N TYR A 431 15.24 7.70 -20.90
CA TYR A 431 16.42 7.72 -20.03
C TYR A 431 16.77 6.32 -19.47
N ALA A 432 15.78 5.49 -19.15
CA ALA A 432 16.00 4.11 -18.68
C ALA A 432 16.91 3.27 -19.61
N HIS A 433 16.86 3.51 -20.92
CA HIS A 433 17.69 2.79 -21.89
C HIS A 433 19.19 3.13 -21.79
N THR A 434 19.59 4.28 -21.23
CA THR A 434 21.02 4.64 -21.12
C THR A 434 21.80 3.77 -20.14
N PHE A 435 21.09 3.02 -19.28
CA PHE A 435 21.68 2.08 -18.32
C PHE A 435 21.94 0.68 -18.92
N ASN A 436 21.59 0.44 -20.20
CA ASN A 436 21.64 -0.87 -20.86
C ASN A 436 21.04 -2.01 -20.00
N PRO A 437 19.80 -1.86 -19.49
CA PRO A 437 19.25 -2.75 -18.47
C PRO A 437 18.93 -4.16 -18.98
N LYS A 438 18.88 -5.13 -18.05
CA LYS A 438 18.37 -6.49 -18.33
C LYS A 438 16.86 -6.51 -18.57
N LEU A 439 16.14 -5.62 -17.90
CA LEU A 439 14.68 -5.50 -17.94
C LEU A 439 14.29 -4.08 -17.50
N ILE A 440 13.25 -3.53 -18.12
CA ILE A 440 12.58 -2.30 -17.69
C ILE A 440 11.17 -2.66 -17.23
N ILE A 441 10.83 -2.34 -15.98
CA ILE A 441 9.47 -2.45 -15.44
C ILE A 441 8.98 -1.04 -15.14
N ASN A 442 7.79 -0.65 -15.61
CA ASN A 442 7.17 0.60 -15.18
C ASN A 442 5.84 0.38 -14.45
N ALA A 443 5.57 1.21 -13.44
CA ALA A 443 4.31 1.21 -12.70
C ALA A 443 3.68 2.61 -12.75
N ALA A 444 2.35 2.67 -12.91
CA ALA A 444 1.61 3.93 -13.01
C ALA A 444 0.12 3.78 -12.75
N THR A 445 -0.44 4.73 -12.02
CA THR A 445 -1.88 5.07 -11.97
C THR A 445 -2.27 5.76 -13.28
N LEU A 446 -2.28 5.00 -14.39
CA LEU A 446 -2.19 5.60 -15.73
C LEU A 446 -3.54 5.96 -16.39
N THR A 447 -4.60 5.18 -16.15
CA THR A 447 -5.93 5.42 -16.74
C THR A 447 -7.04 4.81 -15.88
N GLY A 448 -8.15 5.53 -15.67
CA GLY A 448 -9.33 5.00 -14.97
C GLY A 448 -9.95 3.74 -15.60
N VAL A 449 -9.75 3.53 -16.91
CA VAL A 449 -10.21 2.33 -17.64
C VAL A 449 -9.67 1.03 -17.03
N PHE A 450 -8.45 1.01 -16.49
CA PHE A 450 -7.93 -0.21 -15.85
C PHE A 450 -8.66 -0.54 -14.55
N ALA A 451 -9.03 0.47 -13.74
CA ALA A 451 -9.83 0.26 -12.53
C ALA A 451 -11.24 -0.25 -12.88
N GLU A 452 -11.87 0.32 -13.92
CA GLU A 452 -13.16 -0.18 -14.43
C GLU A 452 -13.09 -1.61 -14.98
N MET A 453 -11.96 -2.00 -15.59
CA MET A 453 -11.76 -3.34 -16.16
C MET A 453 -11.37 -4.41 -15.14
N SER A 454 -10.57 -4.08 -14.12
CA SER A 454 -10.11 -5.04 -13.11
C SER A 454 -10.85 -4.96 -11.78
N TYR A 455 -11.81 -4.04 -11.61
CA TYR A 455 -12.58 -3.83 -10.37
C TYR A 455 -11.70 -3.72 -9.11
N ASP A 456 -10.52 -3.11 -9.26
CA ASP A 456 -9.47 -3.00 -8.25
C ASP A 456 -8.93 -4.34 -7.68
N THR A 457 -9.26 -5.49 -8.29
CA THR A 457 -8.83 -6.82 -7.80
C THR A 457 -7.46 -7.26 -8.31
N ALA A 458 -6.99 -6.67 -9.41
CA ALA A 458 -5.71 -7.01 -10.03
C ALA A 458 -5.04 -5.82 -10.74
N ALA A 459 -3.72 -5.76 -10.67
CA ALA A 459 -2.92 -4.87 -11.51
C ALA A 459 -2.87 -5.41 -12.95
N SER A 460 -3.12 -4.55 -13.94
CA SER A 460 -3.02 -4.91 -15.36
C SER A 460 -1.55 -4.85 -15.81
N ILE A 461 -1.05 -5.94 -16.39
CA ILE A 461 0.30 -6.02 -16.97
C ILE A 461 0.18 -6.01 -18.49
N ILE A 462 0.94 -5.14 -19.14
CA ILE A 462 1.14 -5.12 -20.59
C ILE A 462 2.63 -5.32 -20.82
N ASN A 463 3.00 -6.44 -21.45
CA ASN A 463 4.39 -6.74 -21.81
C ASN A 463 4.50 -7.13 -23.29
N GLN A 464 5.72 -7.08 -23.82
CA GLN A 464 6.06 -7.64 -25.14
C GLN A 464 6.63 -9.07 -25.05
N ASP A 465 7.13 -9.46 -23.87
CA ASP A 465 7.69 -10.78 -23.55
C ASP A 465 6.81 -11.61 -22.60
#